data_AF-A0A7C7IXP6-F1
#
_entry.id   AF-A0A7C7IXP6-F1
#
_cell.length_a   1.000
_cell.length_b   1.000
_cell.length_c   1.000
_cell.angle_alpha   90.00
_cell.angle_beta   90.00
_cell.angle_gamma   90.00
#
_symmetry.space_group_name_H-M   'P 1'
#
loop_
_entity.id
_entity.type
_entity.pdbx_description
1 polymer ?
#
loop_
_entity_poly.entity_id
_entity_poly.type
_entity_poly.pdbx_seq_one_letter_code
_entity_poly.pdbx_strand_id
1 'polypeptide(L)'
;MNNIFLFHYYFIGQFIFLSLFFKELMQKKWVLYILVLVLIGLGTNYAIYPEIFNEYHTIGVSITQSIIVVYALIYYYQSLTGRNLFLLVNTGILLYFMTSILFFASGNLIIDLNLPKETQRYISIVNQFLYFIFLVLIFIEWYRSYRVKLA
;
A
#
# COMPACT_ATOMS: atom_id res chain seq x y z
N MET A 1 -15.55 10.30 11.30
CA MET A 1 -15.14 9.03 11.93
C MET A 1 -13.76 9.23 12.52
N ASN A 2 -13.64 9.08 13.84
CA ASN A 2 -12.55 9.63 14.66
C ASN A 2 -11.45 8.57 14.94
N ASN A 3 -10.87 7.99 13.88
CA ASN A 3 -9.83 6.94 14.00
C ASN A 3 -8.53 7.35 13.28
N ILE A 4 -8.19 8.64 13.29
CA ILE A 4 -6.97 9.18 12.68
C ILE A 4 -5.73 8.51 13.30
N PHE A 5 -5.78 8.23 14.61
CA PHE A 5 -4.74 7.48 15.30
C PHE A 5 -4.50 6.10 14.67
N LEU A 6 -5.56 5.31 14.42
CA LEU A 6 -5.45 3.97 13.84
C LEU A 6 -4.95 3.97 12.40
N PHE A 7 -5.21 5.04 11.65
CA PHE A 7 -4.74 5.18 10.28
C PHE A 7 -3.21 5.08 10.18
N HIS A 8 -2.49 5.64 11.15
CA HIS A 8 -1.03 5.63 11.21
C HIS A 8 -0.46 4.21 11.32
N TYR A 9 -0.99 3.45 12.27
CA TYR A 9 -0.60 2.05 12.46
C TYR A 9 -0.98 1.20 11.26
N TYR A 10 -2.14 1.46 10.66
CA TYR A 10 -2.61 0.74 9.47
C TYR A 10 -1.62 0.88 8.30
N PHE A 11 -1.28 2.10 7.87
CA PHE A 11 -0.46 2.26 6.68
C PHE A 11 1.00 1.84 6.92
N ILE A 12 1.53 2.05 8.14
CA ILE A 12 2.88 1.60 8.52
C ILE A 12 2.93 0.08 8.57
N GLY A 13 1.95 -0.56 9.21
CA GLY A 13 1.85 -2.02 9.24
C GLY A 13 1.73 -2.60 7.84
N GLN A 14 0.86 -2.03 7.00
CA GLN A 14 0.69 -2.40 5.60
C GLN A 14 2.02 -2.31 4.83
N PHE A 15 2.78 -1.24 5.02
CA PHE A 15 4.10 -1.07 4.41
C PHE A 15 5.12 -2.13 4.87
N ILE A 16 5.15 -2.44 6.17
CA ILE A 16 6.03 -3.47 6.74
C ILE A 16 5.70 -4.84 6.13
N PHE A 17 4.44 -5.27 6.20
CA PHE A 17 4.03 -6.59 5.71
C PHE A 17 4.30 -6.75 4.22
N LEU A 18 3.97 -5.74 3.40
CA LEU A 18 4.21 -5.81 1.97
C LEU A 18 5.69 -5.74 1.61
N SER A 19 6.50 -4.96 2.34
CA SER A 19 7.95 -4.96 2.15
C SER A 19 8.57 -6.33 2.45
N LEU A 20 8.14 -6.98 3.53
CA LEU A 20 8.59 -8.33 3.86
C LEU A 20 8.13 -9.36 2.82
N PHE A 21 6.89 -9.26 2.34
CA PHE A 21 6.37 -10.06 1.25
C PHE A 21 7.25 -9.93 -0.01
N PHE A 22 7.54 -8.70 -0.45
CA PHE A 22 8.41 -8.45 -1.60
C PHE A 22 9.86 -8.86 -1.38
N LYS A 23 10.37 -8.75 -0.15
CA LYS A 23 11.69 -9.29 0.21
C LYS A 23 11.74 -10.79 -0.03
N GLU A 24 10.73 -11.55 0.39
CA GLU A 24 10.72 -13.00 0.17
C GLU A 24 10.55 -13.35 -1.30
N LEU A 25 9.68 -12.61 -2.00
CA LEU A 25 9.35 -12.86 -3.39
C LEU A 25 10.53 -12.59 -4.35
N MET A 26 11.26 -11.50 -4.11
CA MET A 26 12.43 -11.13 -4.92
C MET A 26 13.75 -11.69 -4.38
N GLN A 27 13.79 -12.10 -3.11
CA GLN A 27 15.00 -12.51 -2.38
C GLN A 27 16.11 -11.44 -2.39
N LYS A 28 15.72 -10.16 -2.36
CA LYS A 28 16.66 -9.04 -2.42
C LYS A 28 16.75 -8.30 -1.09
N LYS A 29 17.95 -8.25 -0.51
CA LYS A 29 18.20 -7.59 0.79
C LYS A 29 17.97 -6.08 0.78
N TRP A 30 18.08 -5.41 -0.39
CA TRP A 30 17.86 -3.97 -0.50
C TRP A 30 16.45 -3.54 -0.09
N VAL A 31 15.46 -4.42 -0.22
CA VAL A 31 14.09 -4.19 0.24
C VAL A 31 14.05 -3.95 1.76
N LEU A 32 14.88 -4.66 2.53
CA LEU A 32 14.99 -4.45 3.98
C LEU A 32 15.69 -3.14 4.32
N TYR A 33 16.72 -2.75 3.56
CA TYR A 33 17.39 -1.47 3.79
C TYR A 33 16.44 -0.30 3.57
N ILE A 34 15.62 -0.33 2.51
CA ILE A 34 14.59 0.69 2.27
C ILE A 34 13.52 0.65 3.36
N LEU A 35 13.05 -0.54 3.76
CA LEU A 35 12.09 -0.67 4.86
C LEU A 35 12.60 0.02 6.13
N VAL A 36 13.81 -0.30 6.57
CA VAL A 36 14.41 0.30 7.78
C VAL A 36 14.60 1.80 7.61
N LEU A 37 15.11 2.26 6.46
CA LEU A 37 15.30 3.68 6.17
C LEU A 37 13.99 4.47 6.29
N VAL A 38 12.91 3.96 5.68
CA VAL A 38 11.60 4.63 5.69
C VAL A 38 10.99 4.62 7.08
N LEU A 39 11.12 3.52 7.84
CA LEU A 39 10.62 3.46 9.22
C LEU A 39 11.37 4.43 10.14
N ILE A 40 12.69 4.56 9.99
CA ILE A 40 13.46 5.57 10.72
C ILE A 40 12.99 6.98 10.34
N GLY A 41 12.79 7.24 9.05
CA GLY A 41 12.30 8.53 8.56
C GLY A 41 10.93 8.90 9.14
N LEU A 42 9.97 7.97 9.09
CA LEU A 42 8.64 8.16 9.67
C LEU A 42 8.71 8.32 11.19
N GLY A 43 9.45 7.44 11.88
CA GLY A 43 9.60 7.50 13.34
C GLY A 43 10.24 8.81 13.81
N THR A 44 11.25 9.30 13.09
CA THR A 44 11.89 10.59 13.38
C THR A 44 10.92 11.74 13.14
N ASN A 45 10.14 11.71 12.05
CA ASN A 45 9.13 12.72 11.75
C ASN A 45 8.07 12.79 12.88
N TYR A 46 7.59 11.64 13.36
CA TYR A 46 6.66 11.56 14.49
C TYR A 46 7.25 11.98 15.84
N ALA A 47 8.55 11.80 16.04
CA ALA A 47 9.22 12.24 17.26
C ALA A 47 9.42 13.77 17.31
N ILE A 48 9.64 14.40 16.16
CA ILE A 48 9.83 15.86 16.06
C ILE A 48 8.47 16.59 16.04
N TYR A 49 7.48 16.04 15.33
CA TYR A 49 6.17 16.65 15.10
C TYR A 49 5.04 15.71 15.57
N PRO A 50 4.86 15.51 16.88
CA PRO A 50 3.87 14.58 17.42
C PRO A 50 2.43 14.97 17.07
N GLU A 51 2.16 16.24 16.75
CA GLU A 51 0.86 16.74 16.30
C GLU A 51 0.35 16.06 15.02
N ILE A 52 1.25 15.51 14.19
CA ILE A 52 0.89 14.78 12.96
C ILE A 52 -0.02 13.57 13.28
N PHE A 53 0.08 12.98 14.47
CA PHE A 53 -0.81 11.88 14.87
C PHE A 53 -2.30 12.25 14.94
N ASN A 54 -2.60 13.56 15.06
CA ASN A 54 -3.96 14.06 15.09
C ASN A 54 -4.51 14.38 13.69
N GLU A 55 -3.69 14.27 12.65
CA GLU A 55 -4.03 14.60 11.26
C GLU A 55 -3.79 13.41 10.32
N TYR A 56 -4.36 13.45 9.11
CA TYR A 56 -4.05 12.43 8.12
C TYR A 56 -2.67 12.68 7.52
N HIS A 57 -1.70 11.80 7.81
CA HIS A 57 -0.35 11.90 7.23
C HIS A 57 -0.32 11.45 5.76
N THR A 58 -0.93 12.26 4.88
CA THR A 58 -1.10 12.01 3.44
C THR A 58 0.24 11.81 2.72
N ILE A 59 1.27 12.60 3.05
CA ILE A 59 2.60 12.46 2.44
C ILE A 59 3.24 11.11 2.83
N GLY A 60 3.20 10.76 4.12
CA GLY A 60 3.76 9.50 4.62
C GLY A 60 3.15 8.28 3.94
N VAL A 61 1.82 8.24 3.81
CA VAL A 61 1.13 7.15 3.10
C VAL A 61 1.46 7.15 1.60
N SER A 62 1.49 8.31 0.93
CA SER A 62 1.83 8.36 -0.49
C SER A 62 3.25 7.86 -0.77
N ILE A 63 4.22 8.16 0.09
CA ILE A 63 5.60 7.67 -0.03
C ILE A 63 5.67 6.15 0.14
N THR A 64 5.10 5.62 1.22
CA THR A 64 5.16 4.16 1.49
C THR A 64 4.48 3.37 0.38
N GLN A 65 3.30 3.83 -0.08
CA GLN A 65 2.57 3.20 -1.17
C GLN A 65 3.33 3.29 -2.50
N SER A 66 3.99 4.41 -2.80
CA SER A 66 4.81 4.55 -4.01
C SER A 66 5.97 3.56 -4.05
N ILE A 67 6.63 3.33 -2.91
CA ILE A 67 7.70 2.32 -2.79
C ILE A 67 7.16 0.91 -3.06
N ILE A 68 5.99 0.57 -2.52
CA ILE A 68 5.32 -0.71 -2.78
C ILE A 68 4.98 -0.87 -4.28
N VAL A 69 4.53 0.18 -4.95
CA VAL A 69 4.28 0.15 -6.41
C VAL A 69 5.58 -0.11 -7.17
N VAL A 70 6.70 0.52 -6.79
CA VAL A 70 8.02 0.25 -7.39
C VAL A 70 8.42 -1.20 -7.19
N TYR A 71 8.21 -1.77 -6.00
CA TYR A 71 8.47 -3.19 -5.76
C TYR A 71 7.62 -4.10 -6.66
N ALA A 72 6.34 -3.78 -6.81
CA ALA A 72 5.42 -4.55 -7.65
C ALA A 72 5.82 -4.54 -9.14
N LEU A 73 6.29 -3.39 -9.64
CA LEU A 73 6.80 -3.23 -11.00
C LEU A 73 8.10 -4.03 -11.22
N ILE A 74 9.05 -3.95 -10.28
CA ILE A 74 10.30 -4.71 -10.34
C ILE A 74 10.00 -6.22 -10.30
N TYR A 75 9.03 -6.63 -9.48
CA TYR A 75 8.65 -8.04 -9.41
C TYR A 75 8.00 -8.51 -10.72
N TYR A 76 7.13 -7.70 -11.34
CA TYR A 76 6.62 -8.02 -12.67
C TYR A 76 7.73 -8.22 -13.69
N TYR A 77 8.75 -7.35 -13.70
CA TYR A 77 9.90 -7.52 -14.58
C TYR A 77 10.61 -8.87 -14.34
N GLN A 78 10.86 -9.25 -13.08
CA GLN A 78 11.45 -10.55 -12.74
C GLN A 78 10.57 -11.73 -13.15
N SER A 79 9.25 -11.54 -13.16
CA SER A 79 8.32 -12.59 -13.54
C SER A 79 8.38 -12.95 -15.02
N LEU A 80 8.75 -12.00 -15.88
CA LEU A 80 9.00 -12.26 -17.30
C LEU A 80 10.18 -13.22 -17.53
N THR A 81 11.12 -13.27 -16.57
CA THR A 81 12.32 -14.14 -16.62
C THR A 81 12.11 -15.47 -15.90
N GLY A 82 10.89 -15.77 -15.41
CA GLY A 82 10.52 -17.10 -14.89
C GLY A 82 10.14 -17.17 -13.41
N ARG A 83 10.06 -16.04 -12.67
CA ARG A 83 9.55 -16.02 -11.28
C ARG A 83 8.07 -15.58 -11.23
N ASN A 84 7.14 -16.52 -11.20
CA ASN A 84 5.71 -16.22 -11.34
C ASN A 84 4.85 -16.55 -10.10
N LEU A 85 5.46 -16.64 -8.92
CA LEU A 85 4.73 -16.89 -7.67
C LEU A 85 3.87 -15.67 -7.29
N PHE A 86 2.66 -15.88 -6.80
CA PHE A 86 1.79 -14.80 -6.28
C PHE A 86 1.53 -13.64 -7.28
N LEU A 87 1.50 -13.91 -8.58
CA LEU A 87 1.29 -12.88 -9.61
C LEU A 87 -0.06 -12.19 -9.47
N LEU A 88 -1.11 -12.91 -9.07
CA LEU A 88 -2.44 -12.32 -8.88
C LEU A 88 -2.44 -11.33 -7.70
N VAL A 89 -1.72 -11.65 -6.62
CA VAL A 89 -1.51 -10.74 -5.48
C VAL A 89 -0.73 -9.52 -5.94
N ASN A 90 0.35 -9.69 -6.71
CA ASN A 90 1.13 -8.56 -7.24
C ASN A 90 0.26 -7.63 -8.11
N THR A 91 -0.62 -8.19 -8.94
CA THR A 91 -1.60 -7.42 -9.72
C THR A 91 -2.56 -6.64 -8.83
N GLY A 92 -3.10 -7.28 -7.79
CA GLY A 92 -3.97 -6.60 -6.83
C GLY A 92 -3.27 -5.47 -6.09
N ILE A 93 -2.01 -5.68 -5.68
CA ILE A 93 -1.16 -4.65 -5.07
C ILE A 93 -1.03 -3.48 -6.05
N LEU A 94 -0.57 -3.73 -7.28
CA LEU A 94 -0.32 -2.65 -8.23
C LEU A 94 -1.58 -1.83 -8.54
N LEU A 95 -2.71 -2.50 -8.80
CA LEU A 95 -3.99 -1.83 -9.09
C LEU A 95 -4.47 -0.98 -7.92
N TYR A 96 -4.51 -1.53 -6.71
CA TYR A 96 -5.00 -0.80 -5.55
C TYR A 96 -4.06 0.35 -5.18
N PHE A 97 -2.76 0.08 -5.02
CA PHE A 97 -1.82 1.07 -4.52
C PHE A 97 -1.59 2.22 -5.52
N MET A 98 -1.60 1.98 -6.84
CA MET A 98 -1.52 3.08 -7.81
C MET A 98 -2.70 4.06 -7.66
N THR A 99 -3.93 3.56 -7.52
CA THR A 99 -5.09 4.44 -7.33
C THR A 99 -5.13 5.05 -5.94
N SER A 100 -4.69 4.31 -4.91
CA SER A 100 -4.65 4.81 -3.54
C SER A 100 -3.67 5.96 -3.36
N ILE A 101 -2.52 5.95 -4.06
CA ILE A 101 -1.58 7.07 -4.07
C ILE A 101 -2.26 8.34 -4.57
N LEU A 102 -3.02 8.25 -5.67
CA LEU A 102 -3.78 9.38 -6.20
C LEU A 102 -4.83 9.87 -5.20
N PHE A 103 -5.54 8.95 -4.55
CA PHE A 103 -6.51 9.29 -3.50
C PHE A 103 -5.87 10.09 -2.36
N PHE A 104 -4.77 9.61 -1.80
CA PHE A 104 -4.12 10.29 -0.67
C PHE A 104 -3.35 11.54 -1.08
N ALA A 105 -2.68 11.54 -2.23
CA ALA A 105 -1.98 12.71 -2.74
C ALA A 105 -2.94 13.85 -3.12
N SER A 106 -4.15 13.50 -3.59
CA SER A 106 -5.19 14.48 -3.88
C SER A 106 -5.93 14.99 -2.64
N GLY A 107 -5.70 14.44 -1.45
CA GLY A 107 -6.39 14.85 -0.22
C GLY A 107 -6.33 16.36 0.03
N ASN A 108 -5.15 16.97 -0.09
CA ASN A 108 -4.98 18.41 0.08
C ASN A 108 -5.60 19.19 -1.10
N LEU A 109 -5.43 18.71 -2.33
CA LEU A 109 -6.01 19.33 -3.53
C LEU A 109 -7.54 19.35 -3.50
N ILE A 110 -8.18 18.31 -2.97
CA ILE A 110 -9.64 18.20 -2.83
C ILE A 110 -10.17 19.30 -1.90
N ILE A 111 -9.43 19.61 -0.84
CA ILE A 111 -9.76 20.67 0.13
C ILE A 111 -9.53 22.04 -0.53
N ASP A 112 -8.38 22.25 -1.14
CA ASP A 112 -8.00 23.54 -1.75
C ASP A 112 -8.94 23.94 -2.91
N LEU A 113 -9.36 22.96 -3.72
CA LEU A 113 -10.28 23.17 -4.85
C LEU A 113 -11.76 23.25 -4.44
N ASN A 114 -12.07 23.12 -3.15
CA ASN A 114 -13.44 23.11 -2.61
C ASN A 114 -14.39 22.20 -3.42
N LEU A 115 -13.93 21.00 -3.75
CA LEU A 115 -14.71 20.07 -4.58
C LEU A 115 -16.05 19.72 -3.89
N PRO A 116 -17.14 19.54 -4.66
CA PRO A 116 -18.43 19.14 -4.11
C PRO A 116 -18.30 17.87 -3.27
N LYS A 117 -19.01 17.82 -2.14
CA LYS A 117 -18.99 16.66 -1.22
C LYS A 117 -19.30 15.34 -1.93
N GLU A 118 -20.16 15.38 -2.95
CA GLU A 118 -20.47 14.22 -3.79
C GLU A 118 -19.25 13.70 -4.55
N THR A 119 -18.45 14.59 -5.15
CA THR A 119 -17.21 14.23 -5.83
C THR A 119 -16.21 13.58 -4.88
N GLN A 120 -16.05 14.14 -3.67
CA GLN A 120 -15.18 13.57 -2.64
C GLN A 120 -15.65 12.16 -2.24
N ARG A 121 -16.96 11.98 -2.11
CA ARG A 121 -17.58 10.68 -1.82
C ARG A 121 -17.30 9.66 -2.92
N TYR A 122 -17.47 10.02 -4.19
CA TYR A 122 -17.19 9.12 -5.31
C TYR A 122 -15.71 8.71 -5.37
N ILE A 123 -14.79 9.66 -5.17
CA ILE A 123 -13.35 9.39 -5.10
C ILE A 123 -13.03 8.38 -3.98
N SER A 124 -13.65 8.54 -2.80
CA SER A 124 -13.51 7.60 -1.69
C SER A 124 -14.09 6.22 -2.00
N ILE A 125 -15.26 6.15 -2.65
CA ILE A 125 -15.91 4.88 -3.02
C ILE A 125 -15.04 4.09 -3.99
N VAL A 126 -14.43 4.75 -4.99
CA VAL A 126 -13.54 4.09 -5.95
C VAL A 126 -12.34 3.47 -5.24
N ASN A 127 -11.69 4.20 -4.32
CA ASN A 127 -10.56 3.69 -3.55
C ASN A 127 -10.95 2.50 -2.66
N GLN A 128 -12.12 2.55 -2.01
CA GLN A 128 -12.65 1.45 -1.18
C GLN A 128 -13.00 0.22 -2.02
N PHE A 129 -13.59 0.41 -3.20
CA PHE A 129 -13.93 -0.67 -4.12
C PHE A 129 -12.67 -1.38 -4.64
N LEU A 130 -11.62 -0.63 -4.99
CA LEU A 130 -10.35 -1.21 -5.40
C LEU A 130 -9.63 -1.94 -4.25
N TYR A 131 -9.75 -1.43 -3.02
CA TYR A 131 -9.29 -2.15 -1.84
C TYR A 131 -10.00 -3.50 -1.69
N PHE A 132 -11.32 -3.54 -1.90
CA PHE A 132 -12.08 -4.78 -1.88
C PHE A 132 -11.61 -5.76 -2.97
N ILE A 133 -11.40 -5.29 -4.20
CA ILE A 133 -10.84 -6.12 -5.28
C ILE A 133 -9.48 -6.68 -4.88
N PHE A 134 -8.61 -5.86 -4.29
CA PHE A 134 -7.29 -6.30 -3.81
C PHE A 134 -7.40 -7.45 -2.81
N LEU A 135 -8.30 -7.35 -1.82
CA LEU A 135 -8.54 -8.43 -0.86
C LEU A 135 -9.06 -9.71 -1.52
N VAL A 136 -9.98 -9.58 -2.50
CA VAL A 136 -10.49 -10.73 -3.27
C VAL A 136 -9.36 -11.41 -4.04
N LEU A 137 -8.47 -10.64 -4.68
CA LEU A 137 -7.33 -11.20 -5.42
C LEU A 137 -6.35 -11.93 -4.50
N ILE A 138 -6.09 -11.40 -3.29
CA ILE A 138 -5.30 -12.11 -2.27
C ILE A 138 -5.97 -13.44 -1.91
N PHE A 139 -7.27 -13.42 -1.66
CA PHE A 139 -8.02 -14.61 -1.26
C PHE A 139 -8.00 -15.68 -2.36
N ILE A 140 -8.22 -15.28 -3.63
CA ILE A 140 -8.17 -16.19 -4.77
C ILE A 140 -6.78 -16.83 -4.90
N GLU A 141 -5.71 -16.03 -4.81
CA GLU A 141 -4.35 -16.55 -4.95
C GLU A 141 -3.98 -17.49 -3.79
N TRP A 142 -4.35 -17.14 -2.56
CA TRP A 142 -4.17 -17.99 -1.39
C TRP A 142 -4.91 -19.32 -1.56
N TYR A 143 -6.19 -19.27 -1.95
CA TYR A 143 -6.98 -20.46 -2.20
C TYR A 143 -6.37 -21.33 -3.31
N ARG A 144 -5.88 -20.74 -4.41
CA ARG A 144 -5.21 -21.50 -5.48
C ARG A 144 -3.88 -22.11 -5.04
N SER A 145 -3.09 -21.38 -4.25
CA SER A 145 -1.72 -21.80 -3.88
C SER A 145 -1.70 -22.87 -2.79
N TYR A 146 -2.69 -22.89 -1.89
CA TYR A 146 -2.66 -23.74 -0.70
C TYR A 146 -3.74 -24.85 -0.68
N ARG A 147 -4.70 -24.86 -1.61
CA ARG A 147 -5.79 -25.86 -1.62
C ARG A 147 -5.42 -27.20 -2.27
N VAL A 148 -4.19 -27.44 -2.71
CA VAL A 148 -3.80 -28.76 -3.26
C VAL A 148 -2.52 -29.32 -2.63
N LYS A 149 -2.73 -30.06 -1.52
CA LYS A 149 -2.18 -31.39 -1.22
C LYS A 149 -3.13 -32.12 -0.25
N LEU A 150 -4.29 -32.54 -0.76
CA LEU A 150 -5.02 -33.69 -0.22
C LEU A 150 -4.88 -34.77 -1.29
N ALA A 151 -3.72 -35.44 -1.26
CA ALA A 151 -3.48 -36.70 -1.94
C ALA A 151 -3.56 -37.80 -0.89
#